data_AF-A0A354J4Q0-F1
#
_entry.id   AF-A0A354J4Q0-F1
#
_cell.length_a   1.000
_cell.length_b   1.000
_cell.length_c   1.000
_cell.angle_alpha   90.00
_cell.angle_beta   90.00
_cell.angle_gamma   90.00
#
_symmetry.space_group_name_H-M   'P 1'
#
loop_
_entity.id
_entity.type
_entity.pdbx_description
1 polymer ?
#
loop_
_entity_poly.entity_id
_entity_poly.type
_entity_poly.pdbx_seq_one_letter_code
_entity_poly.pdbx_strand_id
1 'polypeptide(L)'
;MQEYKAYLDENLDFEERAKDLVSRMTLEEKVFQTLYTAPAIERLGVKAYNWWNEALHGVARAGVATVFPQAIGLAATFDEDLLEEVADTISTEGRAKFNMQQKYNDTDIYKGLTFWSPNVNIFRDPRWGRGHETYGEDPYLSSRLGVRFVEGIQGHDKKYMKAAACAKHFAVHSGPEDLRHSFNAVVSKQDLYETYLPAFKACVQEAKVESVMGAYNRTNGEPCCGSKTLLKDILRGEWGFKGHVTS
;
A
#
# COMPACT_ATOMS: atom_id res chain seq x y z
N MET A 1 -34.83 -23.53 2.09
CA MET A 1 -34.60 -22.15 1.60
C MET A 1 -33.10 -21.91 1.68
N GLN A 2 -32.49 -21.39 0.62
CA GLN A 2 -31.07 -21.08 0.63
C GLN A 2 -30.86 -19.87 1.54
N GLU A 3 -29.90 -19.96 2.47
CA GLU A 3 -29.58 -18.86 3.40
C GLU A 3 -29.18 -17.60 2.62
N TYR A 4 -29.69 -16.44 3.02
CA TYR A 4 -29.31 -15.15 2.43
C TYR A 4 -27.82 -14.88 2.67
N LYS A 5 -27.10 -14.53 1.60
CA LYS A 5 -25.64 -14.29 1.61
C LYS A 5 -25.37 -12.80 1.40
N ALA A 6 -25.31 -12.03 2.48
CA ALA A 6 -25.11 -10.58 2.42
C ALA A 6 -23.83 -10.18 1.67
N TYR A 7 -22.75 -10.98 1.74
CA TYR A 7 -21.51 -10.70 1.01
C TYR A 7 -21.67 -10.63 -0.53
N LEU A 8 -22.74 -11.21 -1.08
CA LEU A 8 -23.08 -11.18 -2.51
C LEU A 8 -24.04 -10.05 -2.89
N ASP A 9 -24.60 -9.31 -1.94
CA ASP A 9 -25.49 -8.17 -2.23
C ASP A 9 -24.69 -6.90 -2.49
N GLU A 10 -24.70 -6.42 -3.74
CA GLU A 10 -23.96 -5.24 -4.16
C GLU A 10 -24.61 -3.90 -3.75
N ASN A 11 -25.77 -3.94 -3.08
CA ASN A 11 -26.43 -2.78 -2.50
C ASN A 11 -25.96 -2.48 -1.07
N LEU A 12 -25.34 -3.45 -0.40
CA LEU A 12 -24.73 -3.27 0.91
C LEU A 12 -23.34 -2.63 0.80
N ASP A 13 -22.90 -2.00 1.88
CA ASP A 13 -21.55 -1.45 1.93
C ASP A 13 -20.49 -2.57 1.95
N PHE A 14 -19.25 -2.22 1.59
CA PHE A 14 -18.17 -3.21 1.51
C PHE A 14 -17.81 -3.81 2.88
N GLU A 15 -18.00 -3.08 3.98
CA GLU A 15 -17.63 -3.54 5.33
C GLU A 15 -18.64 -4.58 5.85
N GLU A 16 -19.93 -4.36 5.64
CA GLU A 16 -21.02 -5.29 5.92
C GLU A 16 -20.82 -6.60 5.14
N ARG A 17 -20.52 -6.48 3.84
CA ARG A 17 -20.23 -7.63 2.98
C ARG A 17 -19.00 -8.41 3.44
N ALA A 18 -17.92 -7.70 3.80
CA ALA A 18 -16.70 -8.33 4.30
C ALA A 18 -16.92 -9.03 5.65
N LYS A 19 -17.68 -8.40 6.57
CA LYS A 19 -18.06 -8.98 7.87
C LYS A 19 -18.88 -10.26 7.70
N ASP A 20 -19.87 -10.26 6.81
CA ASP A 20 -20.66 -11.47 6.52
C ASP A 20 -19.77 -12.57 5.94
N LEU A 21 -18.92 -12.25 4.95
CA LEU A 21 -18.00 -13.23 4.35
C LEU A 21 -17.07 -13.86 5.39
N VAL A 22 -16.42 -13.03 6.22
CA VAL A 22 -15.50 -13.50 7.27
C VAL A 22 -16.25 -14.28 8.35
N SER A 23 -17.48 -13.90 8.70
CA SER A 23 -18.27 -14.65 9.70
C SER A 23 -18.57 -16.08 9.24
N ARG A 24 -18.68 -16.30 7.93
CA ARG A 24 -18.92 -17.60 7.30
C ARG A 24 -17.67 -18.45 7.15
N MET A 25 -16.47 -17.91 7.33
CA MET A 25 -15.20 -18.64 7.22
C MET A 25 -14.94 -19.51 8.45
N THR A 26 -14.31 -20.67 8.24
CA THR A 26 -13.73 -21.46 9.34
C THR A 26 -12.54 -20.71 9.94
N LEU A 27 -12.07 -21.12 11.12
CA LEU A 27 -10.86 -20.55 11.70
C LEU A 27 -9.65 -20.76 10.79
N GLU A 28 -9.52 -21.95 10.20
CA GLU A 28 -8.42 -22.29 9.29
C GLU A 28 -8.43 -21.40 8.04
N GLU A 29 -9.58 -21.22 7.41
CA GLU A 29 -9.73 -20.32 6.27
C GLU A 29 -9.33 -18.88 6.66
N LYS A 30 -9.78 -18.38 7.83
CA LYS A 30 -9.40 -17.05 8.32
C LYS A 30 -7.88 -16.89 8.45
N VAL A 31 -7.19 -17.90 8.99
CA VAL A 31 -5.73 -17.88 9.14
C VAL A 31 -5.04 -17.81 7.78
N PHE A 32 -5.49 -18.58 6.80
CA PHE A 32 -4.88 -18.51 5.47
C PHE A 32 -5.20 -17.21 4.73
N GLN A 33 -6.34 -16.57 5.04
CA GLN A 33 -6.67 -15.21 4.60
C GLN A 33 -5.94 -14.11 5.39
N THR A 34 -4.87 -14.41 6.13
CA THR A 34 -3.92 -13.40 6.64
C THR A 34 -2.56 -13.47 5.95
N LEU A 35 -2.38 -14.36 4.96
CA LEU A 35 -1.14 -14.52 4.20
C LEU A 35 -1.29 -13.92 2.81
N TYR A 36 -0.20 -13.37 2.26
CA TYR A 36 -0.26 -12.70 0.95
C TYR A 36 -0.65 -13.60 -0.21
N THR A 37 -0.50 -14.92 -0.11
CA THR A 37 -0.91 -15.87 -1.16
C THR A 37 -2.40 -16.25 -1.09
N ALA A 38 -3.16 -15.70 -0.12
CA ALA A 38 -4.55 -16.02 0.24
C ALA A 38 -5.26 -17.03 -0.70
N PRO A 39 -5.39 -18.30 -0.30
CA PRO A 39 -5.92 -19.35 -1.16
C PRO A 39 -7.41 -19.16 -1.45
N ALA A 40 -7.91 -19.85 -2.48
CA ALA A 40 -9.34 -19.87 -2.78
C ALA A 40 -10.13 -20.53 -1.63
N ILE A 41 -11.36 -20.05 -1.42
CA ILE A 41 -12.34 -20.70 -0.54
C ILE A 41 -13.52 -21.10 -1.42
N GLU A 42 -13.42 -22.27 -2.04
CA GLU A 42 -14.36 -22.74 -3.07
C GLU A 42 -15.81 -22.76 -2.58
N ARG A 43 -16.06 -23.21 -1.34
CA ARG A 43 -17.43 -23.27 -0.77
C ARG A 43 -18.08 -21.89 -0.64
N LEU A 44 -17.27 -20.82 -0.54
CA LEU A 44 -17.74 -19.44 -0.44
C LEU A 44 -17.66 -18.70 -1.78
N GLY A 45 -17.06 -19.31 -2.82
CA GLY A 45 -16.83 -18.68 -4.11
C GLY A 45 -15.74 -17.61 -4.09
N VAL A 46 -14.85 -17.63 -3.09
CA VAL A 46 -13.70 -16.69 -3.02
C VAL A 46 -12.57 -17.25 -3.87
N LYS A 47 -12.11 -16.47 -4.85
CA LYS A 47 -10.95 -16.83 -5.67
C LYS A 47 -9.65 -16.67 -4.87
N ALA A 48 -8.63 -17.44 -5.23
CA ALA A 48 -7.28 -17.18 -4.73
C ALA A 48 -6.86 -15.75 -5.12
N TYR A 49 -6.15 -15.06 -4.23
CA TYR A 49 -5.73 -13.70 -4.45
C TYR A 49 -4.36 -13.45 -3.82
N ASN A 50 -3.41 -12.98 -4.63
CA ASN A 50 -2.13 -12.55 -4.13
C ASN A 50 -2.07 -11.03 -3.99
N TRP A 51 -2.04 -10.52 -2.76
CA TRP A 51 -2.01 -9.07 -2.51
C TRP A 51 -0.60 -8.46 -2.47
N TRP A 52 0.42 -9.22 -2.87
CA TRP A 52 1.75 -8.70 -3.15
C TRP A 52 1.87 -8.37 -4.64
N ASN A 53 1.75 -7.08 -4.96
CA ASN A 53 2.11 -6.53 -6.25
C ASN A 53 2.91 -5.22 -6.08
N GLU A 54 3.65 -4.82 -7.11
CA GLU A 54 4.53 -3.65 -7.07
C GLU A 54 4.24 -2.76 -8.28
N ALA A 55 4.24 -1.44 -8.07
CA ALA A 55 3.85 -0.50 -9.11
C ALA A 55 4.60 0.84 -9.05
N LEU A 56 5.81 0.84 -8.49
CA LEU A 56 6.54 2.07 -8.10
C LEU A 56 6.70 3.09 -9.23
N HIS A 57 6.96 2.62 -10.46
CA HIS A 57 7.09 3.47 -11.65
C HIS A 57 6.65 2.72 -12.93
N GLY A 58 5.58 1.92 -12.80
CA GLY A 58 5.14 0.94 -13.80
C GLY A 58 4.71 -0.35 -13.13
N VAL A 59 3.77 -1.10 -13.74
CA VAL A 59 3.32 -2.39 -13.19
C VAL A 59 4.45 -3.41 -13.24
N ALA A 60 4.97 -3.80 -12.08
CA ALA A 60 6.13 -4.66 -12.00
C ALA A 60 5.82 -6.08 -12.48
N ARG A 61 6.79 -6.73 -13.13
CA ARG A 61 6.74 -8.17 -13.49
C ARG A 61 5.47 -8.57 -14.27
N ALA A 62 4.87 -7.63 -15.00
CA ALA A 62 3.63 -7.81 -15.76
C ALA A 62 3.86 -8.02 -17.28
N GLY A 63 5.06 -8.49 -17.66
CA GLY A 63 5.48 -8.61 -19.06
C GLY A 63 5.76 -7.24 -19.67
N VAL A 64 5.18 -6.95 -20.83
CA VAL A 64 5.25 -5.61 -21.46
C VAL A 64 4.30 -4.66 -20.72
N ALA A 65 4.85 -3.70 -20.01
CA ALA A 65 4.15 -2.62 -19.33
C ALA A 65 4.98 -1.34 -19.47
N THR A 66 4.35 -0.18 -19.33
CA THR A 66 5.07 1.10 -19.38
C THR A 66 6.03 1.21 -18.20
N VAL A 67 7.27 1.63 -18.47
CA VAL A 67 8.30 1.88 -17.45
C VAL A 67 8.59 3.37 -17.45
N PHE A 68 8.09 4.06 -16.43
CA PHE A 68 8.31 5.48 -16.22
C PHE A 68 9.70 5.73 -15.61
N PRO A 69 10.20 6.99 -15.60
CA PRO A 69 11.34 7.36 -14.77
C PRO A 69 11.14 6.87 -13.34
N GLN A 70 12.23 6.48 -12.68
CA GLN A 70 12.19 6.09 -11.28
C GLN A 70 11.62 7.24 -10.42
N ALA A 71 11.03 6.94 -9.26
CA ALA A 71 10.36 7.91 -8.39
C ALA A 71 11.16 9.21 -8.14
N ILE A 72 12.49 9.12 -7.93
CA ILE A 72 13.34 10.30 -7.75
C ILE A 72 13.42 11.19 -9.01
N GLY A 73 13.35 10.58 -10.20
CA GLY A 73 13.30 11.29 -11.47
C GLY A 73 11.93 11.92 -11.73
N LEU A 74 10.85 11.27 -11.31
CA LEU A 74 9.51 11.87 -11.32
C LEU A 74 9.43 13.03 -10.32
N ALA A 75 10.05 12.93 -9.14
CA ALA A 75 10.07 14.02 -8.17
C ALA A 75 10.80 15.27 -8.70
N ALA A 76 11.82 15.09 -9.53
CA ALA A 76 12.57 16.20 -10.13
C ALA A 76 11.75 17.06 -11.11
N THR A 77 10.52 16.67 -11.47
CA THR A 77 9.61 17.51 -12.26
C THR A 77 8.90 18.55 -11.41
N PHE A 78 8.78 18.33 -10.08
CA PHE A 78 7.97 19.14 -9.17
C PHE A 78 6.51 19.29 -9.64
N ASP A 79 6.00 18.29 -10.37
CA ASP A 79 4.69 18.31 -11.02
C ASP A 79 3.75 17.29 -10.37
N GLU A 80 2.85 17.80 -9.53
CA GLU A 80 1.83 17.03 -8.82
C GLU A 80 0.83 16.36 -9.79
N ASP A 81 0.46 17.04 -10.88
CA ASP A 81 -0.56 16.56 -11.82
C ASP A 81 0.02 15.48 -12.72
N LEU A 82 1.26 15.66 -13.19
CA LEU A 82 1.97 14.63 -13.94
C LEU A 82 2.09 13.33 -13.14
N LEU A 83 2.33 13.41 -11.83
CA LEU A 83 2.46 12.20 -11.02
C LEU A 83 1.12 11.47 -10.86
N GLU A 84 0.01 12.19 -10.75
CA GLU A 84 -1.31 11.55 -10.80
C GLU A 84 -1.55 10.87 -12.15
N GLU A 85 -1.24 11.52 -13.28
CA GLU A 85 -1.41 10.95 -14.63
C GLU A 85 -0.57 9.66 -14.83
N VAL A 86 0.66 9.67 -14.32
CA VAL A 86 1.52 8.48 -14.30
C VAL A 86 0.88 7.37 -13.47
N ALA A 87 0.42 7.67 -12.26
CA ALA A 87 -0.23 6.70 -11.38
C ALA A 87 -1.56 6.16 -11.96
N ASP A 88 -2.36 7.00 -12.61
CA ASP A 88 -3.58 6.60 -13.32
C ASP A 88 -3.27 5.66 -14.48
N THR A 89 -2.21 5.94 -15.25
CA THR A 89 -1.74 5.06 -16.32
C THR A 89 -1.31 3.70 -15.76
N ILE A 90 -0.53 3.70 -14.67
CA ILE A 90 -0.10 2.49 -13.97
C ILE A 90 -1.31 1.67 -13.50
N SER A 91 -2.30 2.28 -12.87
CA SER A 91 -3.50 1.58 -12.38
C SER A 91 -4.40 1.09 -13.52
N THR A 92 -4.47 1.80 -14.64
CA THR A 92 -5.14 1.35 -15.87
C THR A 92 -4.48 0.09 -16.42
N GLU A 93 -3.16 0.10 -16.60
CA GLU A 93 -2.42 -1.08 -17.04
C GLU A 93 -2.57 -2.22 -16.05
N GLY A 94 -2.49 -1.93 -14.74
CA GLY A 94 -2.67 -2.90 -13.67
C GLY A 94 -4.02 -3.62 -13.76
N ARG A 95 -5.11 -2.87 -13.97
CA ARG A 95 -6.45 -3.44 -14.19
C ARG A 95 -6.53 -4.28 -15.46
N ALA A 96 -5.94 -3.83 -16.56
CA ALA A 96 -5.92 -4.59 -17.81
C ALA A 96 -5.19 -5.93 -17.63
N LYS A 97 -4.05 -5.92 -16.94
CA LYS A 97 -3.25 -7.11 -16.63
C LYS A 97 -4.00 -8.06 -15.71
N PHE A 98 -4.59 -7.55 -14.62
CA PHE A 98 -5.42 -8.34 -13.71
C PHE A 98 -6.56 -9.04 -14.47
N ASN A 99 -7.34 -8.30 -15.27
CA ASN A 99 -8.46 -8.89 -16.02
C ASN A 99 -8.01 -9.99 -16.98
N MET A 100 -6.85 -9.82 -17.64
CA MET A 100 -6.25 -10.84 -18.49
C MET A 100 -5.84 -12.07 -17.67
N GLN A 101 -5.14 -11.89 -16.55
CA GLN A 101 -4.66 -12.96 -15.68
C GLN A 101 -5.80 -13.78 -15.09
N GLN A 102 -6.87 -13.10 -14.64
CA GLN A 102 -8.08 -13.75 -14.13
C GLN A 102 -8.78 -14.64 -15.16
N LYS A 103 -8.64 -14.37 -16.47
CA LYS A 103 -9.17 -15.23 -17.54
C LYS A 103 -8.44 -16.58 -17.63
N TYR A 104 -7.18 -16.61 -17.21
CA TYR A 104 -6.34 -17.81 -17.21
C TYR A 104 -6.20 -18.45 -15.82
N ASN A 105 -6.93 -17.94 -14.82
CA ASN A 105 -6.79 -18.32 -13.40
C ASN A 105 -5.34 -18.15 -12.88
N ASP A 106 -4.61 -17.16 -13.41
CA ASP A 106 -3.29 -16.78 -12.91
C ASP A 106 -3.45 -15.79 -11.76
N THR A 107 -3.27 -16.28 -10.53
CA THR A 107 -3.41 -15.49 -9.29
C THR A 107 -2.09 -15.42 -8.52
N ASP A 108 -0.96 -15.59 -9.21
CA ASP A 108 0.37 -15.60 -8.58
C ASP A 108 0.79 -14.22 -8.05
N ILE A 109 1.95 -14.13 -7.43
CA ILE A 109 2.59 -12.86 -7.05
C ILE A 109 2.69 -11.91 -8.25
N TYR A 110 2.55 -10.61 -7.98
CA TYR A 110 2.51 -9.53 -8.99
C TYR A 110 1.28 -9.53 -9.91
N LYS A 111 0.21 -10.24 -9.55
CA LYS A 111 -1.03 -10.30 -10.35
C LYS A 111 -2.20 -9.58 -9.68
N GLY A 112 -2.16 -9.36 -8.36
CA GLY A 112 -3.22 -8.67 -7.63
C GLY A 112 -3.34 -7.18 -7.95
N LEU A 113 -4.38 -6.55 -7.43
CA LEU A 113 -4.67 -5.11 -7.55
C LEU A 113 -4.32 -4.34 -6.29
N THR A 114 -3.45 -4.91 -5.47
CA THR A 114 -2.89 -4.29 -4.28
C THR A 114 -1.45 -3.99 -4.58
N PHE A 115 -1.13 -2.71 -4.79
CA PHE A 115 0.20 -2.27 -5.14
C PHE A 115 0.92 -1.74 -3.91
N TRP A 116 2.07 -2.32 -3.61
CA TRP A 116 2.95 -1.89 -2.54
C TRP A 116 3.71 -0.63 -2.95
N SER A 117 3.00 0.45 -3.25
CA SER A 117 3.51 1.73 -3.73
C SER A 117 2.54 2.85 -3.34
N PRO A 118 3.01 4.07 -3.03
CA PRO A 118 4.36 4.59 -3.24
C PRO A 118 5.33 4.38 -2.06
N ASN A 119 6.63 4.52 -2.33
CA ASN A 119 7.65 4.67 -1.29
C ASN A 119 7.82 6.16 -0.96
N VAL A 120 7.27 6.58 0.18
CA VAL A 120 7.24 7.99 0.64
C VAL A 120 8.26 8.26 1.75
N ASN A 121 9.23 7.35 1.94
CA ASN A 121 10.31 7.56 2.88
C ASN A 121 11.21 8.73 2.45
N ILE A 122 11.89 9.32 3.43
CA ILE A 122 12.84 10.42 3.20
C ILE A 122 14.19 9.85 2.78
N PHE A 123 14.75 10.34 1.66
CA PHE A 123 16.11 10.01 1.24
C PHE A 123 17.15 10.79 2.07
N ARG A 124 17.20 10.49 3.38
CA ARG A 124 17.97 11.27 4.37
C ARG A 124 19.48 11.15 4.20
N ASP A 125 19.95 9.96 3.84
CA ASP A 125 21.36 9.63 3.66
C ASP A 125 21.57 9.21 2.20
N PRO A 126 22.40 9.93 1.41
CA PRO A 126 22.59 9.66 -0.01
C PRO A 126 23.21 8.29 -0.31
N ARG A 127 23.73 7.59 0.71
CA ARG A 127 24.27 6.22 0.59
C ARG A 127 23.18 5.16 0.63
N TRP A 128 21.96 5.52 1.00
CA TRP A 128 20.86 4.56 1.07
C TRP A 128 20.53 4.02 -0.32
N GLY A 129 20.79 2.71 -0.53
CA GLY A 129 20.68 2.06 -1.84
C GLY A 129 19.27 2.06 -2.45
N ARG A 130 18.23 2.37 -1.67
CA ARG A 130 16.84 2.48 -2.13
C ARG A 130 16.33 3.92 -2.16
N GLY A 131 17.20 4.91 -1.93
CA GLY A 131 16.79 6.31 -1.97
C GLY A 131 16.26 6.77 -3.33
N HIS A 132 16.71 6.12 -4.42
CA HIS A 132 16.15 6.37 -5.75
C HIS A 132 14.64 6.03 -5.84
N GLU A 133 14.13 5.14 -4.99
CA GLU A 133 12.71 4.75 -4.96
C GLU A 133 11.81 5.80 -4.30
N THR A 134 12.38 6.87 -3.76
CA THR A 134 11.63 7.91 -3.03
C THR A 134 11.38 9.15 -3.88
N TYR A 135 10.66 10.11 -3.31
CA TYR A 135 10.50 11.45 -3.86
C TYR A 135 11.57 12.45 -3.36
N GLY A 136 12.67 11.97 -2.78
CA GLY A 136 13.81 12.78 -2.34
C GLY A 136 13.87 12.99 -0.83
N GLU A 137 14.58 14.05 -0.42
CA GLU A 137 14.87 14.34 0.99
C GLU A 137 13.86 15.29 1.66
N ASP A 138 12.96 15.90 0.89
CA ASP A 138 12.03 16.91 1.38
C ASP A 138 10.68 16.29 1.82
N PRO A 139 10.26 16.49 3.09
CA PRO A 139 8.99 15.98 3.59
C PRO A 139 7.76 16.57 2.89
N TYR A 140 7.81 17.84 2.47
CA TYR A 140 6.68 18.49 1.82
C TYR A 140 6.44 17.91 0.42
N LEU A 141 7.47 17.88 -0.42
CA LEU A 141 7.43 17.30 -1.76
C LEU A 141 6.99 15.83 -1.71
N SER A 142 7.55 15.04 -0.79
CA SER A 142 7.16 13.64 -0.61
C SER A 142 5.69 13.49 -0.20
N SER A 143 5.15 14.43 0.58
CA SER A 143 3.73 14.44 0.97
C SER A 143 2.84 14.76 -0.23
N ARG A 144 3.15 15.83 -0.97
CA ARG A 144 2.37 16.24 -2.14
C ARG A 144 2.36 15.15 -3.21
N LEU A 145 3.53 14.66 -3.58
CA LEU A 145 3.65 13.61 -4.59
C LEU A 145 3.06 12.27 -4.12
N GLY A 146 3.24 11.91 -2.85
CA GLY A 146 2.61 10.72 -2.27
C GLY A 146 1.08 10.76 -2.34
N VAL A 147 0.45 11.91 -2.10
CA VAL A 147 -1.01 12.09 -2.21
C VAL A 147 -1.46 11.85 -3.66
N ARG A 148 -0.84 12.52 -4.63
CA ARG A 148 -1.24 12.43 -6.04
C ARG A 148 -1.03 11.03 -6.62
N PHE A 149 0.05 10.35 -6.23
CA PHE A 149 0.26 8.96 -6.63
C PHE A 149 -0.83 8.03 -6.06
N VAL A 150 -1.20 8.18 -4.78
CA VAL A 150 -2.28 7.38 -4.17
C VAL A 150 -3.62 7.63 -4.89
N GLU A 151 -3.95 8.88 -5.19
CA GLU A 151 -5.17 9.25 -5.91
C GLU A 151 -5.22 8.62 -7.32
N GLY A 152 -4.14 8.68 -8.09
CA GLY A 152 -4.08 8.04 -9.41
C GLY A 152 -4.14 6.51 -9.38
N ILE A 153 -3.58 5.88 -8.34
CA ILE A 153 -3.70 4.42 -8.16
C ILE A 153 -5.13 4.02 -7.78
N GLN A 154 -5.72 4.72 -6.79
CA GLN A 154 -7.04 4.38 -6.25
C GLN A 154 -8.19 4.82 -7.15
N GLY A 155 -7.98 5.83 -7.98
CA GLY A 155 -8.99 6.43 -8.84
C GLY A 155 -10.05 7.22 -8.07
N HIS A 156 -10.92 7.89 -8.82
CA HIS A 156 -11.93 8.83 -8.30
C HIS A 156 -13.37 8.31 -8.37
N ASP A 157 -13.57 7.03 -8.70
CA ASP A 157 -14.92 6.46 -8.71
C ASP A 157 -15.48 6.41 -7.28
N LYS A 158 -16.73 6.88 -7.12
CA LYS A 158 -17.36 7.04 -5.82
C LYS A 158 -17.65 5.72 -5.10
N LYS A 159 -17.72 4.61 -5.85
CA LYS A 159 -18.06 3.28 -5.33
C LYS A 159 -16.90 2.30 -5.46
N TYR A 160 -16.17 2.31 -6.56
CA TYR A 160 -15.19 1.26 -6.86
C TYR A 160 -13.76 1.79 -6.87
N MET A 161 -12.92 1.22 -6.01
CA MET A 161 -11.49 1.49 -6.06
C MET A 161 -10.85 0.88 -7.32
N LYS A 162 -10.09 1.68 -8.06
CA LYS A 162 -9.39 1.25 -9.27
C LYS A 162 -8.25 0.29 -8.92
N ALA A 163 -7.39 0.59 -7.95
CA ALA A 163 -6.47 -0.37 -7.34
C ALA A 163 -6.11 0.12 -5.94
N ALA A 164 -5.66 -0.76 -5.05
CA ALA A 164 -5.26 -0.37 -3.70
C ALA A 164 -3.81 0.10 -3.69
N ALA A 165 -3.58 1.34 -3.23
CA ALA A 165 -2.24 1.87 -2.97
C ALA A 165 -1.77 1.51 -1.56
N CYS A 166 -0.46 1.54 -1.35
CA CYS A 166 0.19 1.22 -0.08
C CYS A 166 1.33 2.19 0.22
N ALA A 167 1.13 3.07 1.19
CA ALA A 167 2.22 3.96 1.63
C ALA A 167 3.27 3.14 2.40
N LYS A 168 4.53 3.15 1.93
CA LYS A 168 5.64 2.39 2.53
C LYS A 168 6.91 3.22 2.70
N HIS A 169 7.81 2.86 3.62
CA HIS A 169 7.72 1.85 4.69
C HIS A 169 7.61 2.57 6.05
N PHE A 170 6.56 2.28 6.80
CA PHE A 170 6.16 3.00 8.01
C PHE A 170 6.86 2.40 9.25
N ALA A 171 7.82 3.06 9.89
CA ALA A 171 8.35 4.39 9.60
C ALA A 171 9.88 4.46 9.80
N VAL A 172 10.45 5.62 9.45
CA VAL A 172 11.88 5.94 9.61
C VAL A 172 12.79 4.93 8.89
N HIS A 173 12.32 4.44 7.74
CA HIS A 173 13.05 3.51 6.89
C HIS A 173 13.86 4.30 5.83
N SER A 174 15.04 4.78 6.24
CA SER A 174 15.89 5.64 5.42
C SER A 174 17.36 5.16 5.40
N GLY A 175 17.54 3.83 5.44
CA GLY A 175 18.82 3.18 5.59
C GLY A 175 19.31 3.03 7.05
N PRO A 176 20.46 2.37 7.26
CA PRO A 176 21.27 1.71 6.23
C PRO A 176 20.61 0.42 5.71
N GLU A 177 20.78 0.12 4.42
CA GLU A 177 20.02 -0.93 3.72
C GLU A 177 20.42 -2.35 4.16
N ASP A 178 21.70 -2.57 4.41
CA ASP A 178 22.29 -3.85 4.81
C ASP A 178 21.83 -4.31 6.21
N LEU A 179 21.54 -3.37 7.11
CA LEU A 179 21.08 -3.65 8.48
C LEU A 179 19.57 -3.51 8.66
N ARG A 180 18.80 -3.31 7.57
CA ARG A 180 17.37 -2.96 7.65
C ARG A 180 16.50 -3.89 8.52
N HIS A 181 16.88 -5.17 8.66
CA HIS A 181 16.14 -6.17 9.43
C HIS A 181 16.44 -6.19 10.94
N SER A 182 17.49 -5.50 11.39
CA SER A 182 17.93 -5.50 12.80
C SER A 182 18.21 -4.11 13.36
N PHE A 183 18.33 -3.11 12.51
CA PHE A 183 18.61 -1.73 12.88
C PHE A 183 17.49 -1.13 13.74
N ASN A 184 17.88 -0.29 14.70
CA ASN A 184 16.97 0.54 15.48
C ASN A 184 17.22 2.01 15.15
N ALA A 185 16.31 2.61 14.39
CA ALA A 185 16.35 4.03 14.10
C ALA A 185 15.96 4.82 15.34
N VAL A 186 16.87 5.65 15.85
CA VAL A 186 16.62 6.53 17.00
C VAL A 186 16.51 7.96 16.51
N VAL A 187 15.32 8.54 16.68
CA VAL A 187 15.00 9.90 16.23
C VAL A 187 14.29 10.67 17.34
N SER A 188 14.48 11.99 17.36
CA SER A 188 13.75 12.85 18.27
C SER A 188 12.24 12.82 17.95
N LYS A 189 11.39 13.20 18.92
CA LYS A 189 9.97 13.37 18.64
C LYS A 189 9.74 14.44 17.56
N GLN A 190 10.58 15.47 17.54
CA GLN A 190 10.53 16.51 16.53
C GLN A 190 10.77 15.94 15.14
N ASP A 191 11.90 15.27 14.91
CA ASP A 191 12.22 14.67 13.61
C ASP A 191 11.17 13.65 13.16
N LEU A 192 10.64 12.86 14.12
CA LEU A 192 9.58 11.91 13.82
C LEU A 192 8.38 12.63 13.19
N TYR A 193 7.87 13.68 13.85
CA TYR A 193 6.65 14.37 13.43
C TYR A 193 6.85 15.40 12.31
N GLU A 194 8.02 16.03 12.21
CA GLU A 194 8.32 17.09 11.25
C GLU A 194 8.99 16.57 9.98
N THR A 195 9.65 15.39 10.03
CA THR A 195 10.42 14.86 8.88
C THR A 195 9.87 13.53 8.37
N TYR A 196 9.70 12.51 9.22
CA TYR A 196 9.46 11.14 8.76
C TYR A 196 7.99 10.74 8.61
N LEU A 197 7.10 11.34 9.39
CA LEU A 197 5.67 11.06 9.37
C LEU A 197 4.80 11.92 8.41
N PRO A 198 5.17 13.15 8.00
CA PRO A 198 4.30 14.02 7.21
C PRO A 198 3.70 13.36 5.96
N ALA A 199 4.51 12.66 5.15
CA ALA A 199 4.02 12.06 3.92
C ALA A 199 3.02 10.92 4.16
N PHE A 200 3.26 10.07 5.17
CA PHE A 200 2.30 9.04 5.57
C PHE A 200 0.99 9.65 6.08
N LYS A 201 1.09 10.71 6.90
CA LYS A 201 -0.07 11.43 7.41
C LYS A 201 -0.91 12.02 6.26
N ALA A 202 -0.28 12.63 5.27
CA ALA A 202 -0.93 13.15 4.08
C ALA A 202 -1.62 12.04 3.27
N CYS A 203 -0.92 10.92 2.99
CA CYS A 203 -1.52 9.76 2.32
C CYS A 203 -2.76 9.22 3.07
N VAL A 204 -2.75 9.20 4.41
CA VAL A 204 -3.88 8.72 5.23
C VAL A 204 -5.02 9.73 5.29
N GLN A 205 -4.73 11.01 5.55
CA GLN A 205 -5.76 12.01 5.84
C GLN A 205 -6.30 12.70 4.59
N GLU A 206 -5.49 12.91 3.57
CA GLU A 206 -5.89 13.56 2.32
C GLU A 206 -6.30 12.51 1.28
N ALA A 207 -5.39 11.62 0.90
CA ALA A 207 -5.60 10.66 -0.20
C ALA A 207 -6.40 9.40 0.20
N LYS A 208 -6.66 9.20 1.50
CA LYS A 208 -7.34 8.01 2.04
C LYS A 208 -6.71 6.71 1.53
N VAL A 209 -5.38 6.59 1.63
CA VAL A 209 -4.64 5.40 1.20
C VAL A 209 -5.24 4.14 1.81
N GLU A 210 -5.34 3.08 1.01
CA GLU A 210 -6.00 1.83 1.38
C GLU A 210 -5.13 1.00 2.34
N SER A 211 -3.81 0.99 2.12
CA SER A 211 -2.89 0.23 2.97
C SER A 211 -1.65 1.02 3.38
N VAL A 212 -1.06 0.58 4.49
CA VAL A 212 0.24 1.05 4.96
C VAL A 212 1.12 -0.16 5.23
N MET A 213 2.36 -0.13 4.76
CA MET A 213 3.33 -1.19 5.01
C MET A 213 4.25 -0.81 6.15
N GLY A 214 4.36 -1.65 7.17
CA GLY A 214 5.32 -1.45 8.24
C GLY A 214 6.77 -1.65 7.77
N ALA A 215 7.71 -0.91 8.35
CA ALA A 215 9.13 -1.06 8.04
C ALA A 215 9.75 -2.28 8.75
N TYR A 216 10.84 -2.80 8.18
CA TYR A 216 11.61 -3.89 8.78
C TYR A 216 12.27 -3.50 10.11
N ASN A 217 12.77 -2.27 10.21
CA ASN A 217 13.56 -1.80 11.35
C ASN A 217 12.71 -1.58 12.61
N ARG A 218 13.39 -1.37 13.73
CA ARG A 218 12.78 -0.72 14.90
C ARG A 218 12.85 0.79 14.75
N THR A 219 11.89 1.50 15.34
CA THR A 219 11.93 2.95 15.55
C THR A 219 11.79 3.23 17.03
N ASN A 220 12.74 3.98 17.60
CA ASN A 220 12.77 4.33 19.02
C ASN A 220 12.56 3.14 19.97
N GLY A 221 13.09 1.97 19.57
CA GLY A 221 13.00 0.76 20.37
C GLY A 221 11.72 -0.06 20.17
N GLU A 222 10.85 0.22 19.19
CA GLU A 222 9.71 -0.67 18.85
C GLU A 222 9.85 -1.22 17.41
N PRO A 223 9.67 -2.53 17.15
CA PRO A 223 9.57 -3.06 15.79
C PRO A 223 8.40 -2.42 15.04
N CYS A 224 8.61 -1.86 13.85
CA CYS A 224 7.57 -1.04 13.23
C CYS A 224 6.26 -1.82 12.94
N CYS A 225 6.34 -3.05 12.43
CA CYS A 225 5.17 -3.92 12.20
C CYS A 225 4.48 -4.42 13.48
N GLY A 226 5.08 -4.23 14.65
CA GLY A 226 4.52 -4.60 15.96
C GLY A 226 4.38 -3.43 16.93
N SER A 227 4.57 -2.20 16.46
CA SER A 227 4.67 -1.02 17.32
C SER A 227 3.29 -0.54 17.76
N LYS A 228 3.08 -0.41 19.07
CA LYS A 228 1.88 0.23 19.62
C LYS A 228 1.87 1.71 19.25
N THR A 229 3.02 2.37 19.43
CA THR A 229 3.17 3.81 19.17
C THR A 229 2.84 4.15 17.72
N LEU A 230 3.45 3.46 16.76
CA LEU A 230 3.25 3.74 15.34
C LEU A 230 1.86 3.28 14.86
N LEU A 231 1.49 2.02 15.09
CA LEU A 231 0.30 1.44 14.45
C LEU A 231 -1.01 1.75 15.16
N LYS A 232 -1.01 1.84 16.50
CA LYS A 232 -2.23 2.08 17.28
C LYS A 232 -2.39 3.56 17.62
N ASP A 233 -1.39 4.14 18.27
CA ASP A 233 -1.52 5.49 18.83
C ASP A 233 -1.52 6.54 17.69
N ILE A 234 -0.54 6.48 16.77
CA ILE A 234 -0.41 7.44 15.66
C ILE A 234 -1.32 7.09 14.49
N LEU A 235 -1.09 5.94 13.82
CA LEU A 235 -1.75 5.61 12.55
C LEU A 235 -3.28 5.50 12.70
N ARG A 236 -3.76 4.74 13.69
CA ARG A 236 -5.20 4.55 13.92
C ARG A 236 -5.82 5.59 14.85
N GLY A 237 -5.10 6.00 15.90
CA GLY A 237 -5.58 6.96 16.90
C GLY A 237 -5.59 8.38 16.36
N GLU A 238 -4.42 8.96 16.12
CA GLU A 238 -4.28 10.35 15.69
C GLU A 238 -4.76 10.59 14.26
N TRP A 239 -4.45 9.69 13.32
CA TRP A 239 -4.76 9.92 11.89
C TRP A 239 -6.06 9.28 11.43
N GLY A 240 -6.63 8.37 12.22
CA GLY A 240 -7.91 7.74 11.94
C GLY A 240 -7.88 6.72 10.80
N PHE A 241 -6.73 6.12 10.48
CA PHE A 241 -6.58 5.14 9.40
C PHE A 241 -7.55 3.96 9.53
N LYS A 242 -8.29 3.68 8.45
CA LYS A 242 -9.33 2.63 8.38
C LYS A 242 -8.95 1.41 7.56
N GLY A 243 -7.89 1.52 6.76
CA GLY A 243 -7.41 0.45 5.90
C GLY A 243 -6.67 -0.67 6.63
N HIS A 244 -5.98 -1.51 5.84
CA HIS A 244 -5.20 -2.63 6.34
C HIS A 244 -3.70 -2.31 6.41
N VAL A 245 -3.00 -3.05 7.28
CA VAL A 245 -1.54 -2.92 7.45
C VAL A 245 -0.90 -4.22 6.94
N THR A 246 0.15 -4.09 6.14
CA THR A 246 0.96 -5.22 5.66
C THR A 246 2.39 -5.13 6.20
N SER A 247 3.13 -6.24 6.18
CA SER A 247 4.48 -6.40 6.74
C SER A 247 5.54 -6.71 5.69
#